data_AF-A0A822D6B1-F1
#
_entry.id   AF-A0A822D6B1-F1
#
_cell.length_a   1.000
_cell.length_b   1.000
_cell.length_c   1.000
_cell.angle_alpha   90.00
_cell.angle_beta   90.00
_cell.angle_gamma   90.00
#
_symmetry.space_group_name_H-M   'P 1'
#
loop_
_entity.id
_entity.type
_entity.pdbx_description
1 polymer ?
#
loop_
_entity_poly.entity_id
_entity_poly.type
_entity_poly.pdbx_seq_one_letter_code
_entity_poly.pdbx_strand_id
1 'polypeptide(L)' 'QLSIDDNQSVHADHNKEEDDKDNLFDRFICENFVPFSGIQPIDQWLDETETLCHRFKISRKLRLKAVPLLV' A
#
# COMPACT_ATOMS: atom_id res chain seq x y z
N GLN A 1 51.01 17.69 4.49
CA GLN A 1 49.96 16.70 4.20
C GLN A 1 48.94 16.83 5.31
N LEU A 2 47.77 17.40 5.04
CA LEU A 2 46.65 17.42 5.98
C LEU A 2 45.83 16.17 5.72
N SER A 3 45.73 15.29 6.72
CA SER A 3 44.74 14.21 6.74
C SER A 3 43.43 14.79 7.25
N ILE A 4 42.37 14.63 6.47
CA ILE A 4 40.99 14.89 6.88
C ILE A 4 40.33 13.52 6.99
N ASP A 5 40.01 13.14 8.22
CA ASP A 5 39.10 12.04 8.54
C ASP A 5 37.70 12.44 8.07
N ASP A 6 37.10 11.65 7.18
CA ASP A 6 35.66 11.69 6.92
C ASP A 6 35.05 10.35 7.30
N ASN A 7 34.57 10.35 8.54
CA ASN A 7 33.63 9.38 9.08
C ASN A 7 32.25 9.70 8.48
N GLN A 8 31.85 9.02 7.40
CA GLN A 8 30.47 9.07 6.91
C GLN A 8 29.77 7.74 7.14
N SER A 9 28.99 7.75 8.20
CA SER A 9 27.85 6.88 8.51
C SER A 9 26.98 6.61 7.28
N VAL A 10 27.28 5.52 6.57
CA VAL A 10 26.32 4.83 5.71
C VAL A 10 25.35 4.04 6.61
N HIS A 11 24.07 4.03 6.24
CA HIS A 11 22.93 3.35 6.88
C HIS A 11 21.96 4.24 7.68
N ALA A 12 21.24 5.15 7.00
CA ALA A 12 19.97 5.68 7.55
C ALA A 12 18.90 6.12 6.53
N ASP A 13 19.13 6.04 5.21
CA ASP A 13 18.18 6.60 4.23
C ASP A 13 17.27 5.56 3.53
N HIS A 14 17.48 4.26 3.69
CA HIS A 14 16.68 3.26 2.96
C HIS A 14 15.30 2.93 3.57
N ASN A 15 14.98 3.40 4.78
CA ASN A 15 13.70 3.07 5.41
C ASN A 15 12.57 4.06 5.10
N LYS A 16 12.86 5.31 4.71
CA LYS A 16 11.81 6.32 4.50
C LYS A 16 11.05 6.14 3.19
N GLU A 17 11.73 5.71 2.12
CA GLU A 17 11.10 5.62 0.79
C GLU A 17 10.09 4.48 0.67
N GLU A 18 10.24 3.40 1.43
CA GLU A 18 9.28 2.28 1.43
C GLU A 18 8.04 2.63 2.24
N ASP A 19 8.19 3.25 3.41
CA ASP A 19 7.07 3.72 4.24
C ASP A 19 6.20 4.74 3.50
N ASP A 20 6.79 5.67 2.76
CA ASP A 20 6.04 6.67 1.99
C ASP A 20 5.22 6.04 0.85
N LYS A 21 5.74 4.99 0.20
CA LYS A 21 5.04 4.28 -0.87
C LYS A 21 3.90 3.41 -0.34
N ASP A 22 4.11 2.75 0.80
CA ASP A 22 3.06 1.96 1.44
C ASP A 22 1.94 2.87 1.96
N ASN A 23 2.28 4.03 2.56
CA ASN A 23 1.29 5.05 2.95
C ASN A 23 0.47 5.58 1.76
N LEU A 24 1.09 5.77 0.60
CA LEU A 24 0.39 6.23 -0.60
C LEU A 24 -0.60 5.17 -1.12
N PHE A 25 -0.20 3.90 -1.10
CA PHE A 25 -1.07 2.80 -1.52
C PHE A 25 -2.25 2.61 -0.55
N ASP A 26 -2.00 2.64 0.75
CA ASP A 26 -3.05 2.50 1.77
C ASP A 26 -4.07 3.62 1.65
N ARG A 27 -3.61 4.86 1.47
CA ARG A 27 -4.47 6.00 1.22
C ARG A 27 -5.30 5.82 -0.06
N PHE A 28 -4.68 5.36 -1.13
CA PHE A 28 -5.38 5.08 -2.39
C PHE A 28 -6.50 4.05 -2.19
N ILE A 29 -6.26 2.97 -1.43
CA ILE A 29 -7.29 1.96 -1.13
C ILE A 29 -8.43 2.60 -0.34
N CYS A 30 -8.13 3.33 0.74
CA CYS A 30 -9.15 3.99 1.58
C CYS A 30 -10.00 5.03 0.82
N GLU A 31 -9.43 5.71 -0.19
CA GLU A 31 -10.14 6.71 -0.99
C GLU A 31 -10.99 6.11 -2.12
N ASN A 32 -10.65 4.91 -2.60
CA ASN A 32 -11.26 4.33 -3.81
C ASN A 32 -12.08 3.06 -3.58
N PHE A 33 -11.95 2.44 -2.41
CA PHE A 33 -12.64 1.20 -2.07
C PHE A 33 -13.51 1.39 -0.83
N VAL A 34 -14.55 0.56 -0.74
CA VAL A 34 -15.44 0.51 0.42
C VAL A 34 -15.12 -0.77 1.20
N PRO A 35 -14.70 -0.70 2.47
CA PRO A 35 -14.49 -1.87 3.30
C PRO A 35 -15.77 -2.69 3.48
N PHE A 36 -15.63 -3.99 3.65
CA PHE A 36 -16.75 -4.86 3.94
C PHE A 36 -17.36 -4.51 5.30
N SER A 37 -18.64 -4.15 5.31
CA SER A 37 -19.32 -3.70 6.54
C SER A 37 -20.11 -4.81 7.23
N GLY A 38 -20.26 -5.98 6.59
CA GLY A 38 -21.13 -7.06 7.05
C GLY A 38 -22.63 -6.85 6.78
N ILE A 39 -23.03 -5.69 6.27
CA ILE A 39 -24.43 -5.35 6.00
C ILE A 39 -24.86 -5.77 4.59
N GLN A 40 -23.99 -5.55 3.59
CA GLN A 40 -24.26 -5.94 2.20
C GLN A 40 -24.02 -7.45 1.96
N PRO A 41 -24.67 -8.05 0.96
CA PRO A 41 -24.35 -9.41 0.51
C PRO A 41 -22.86 -9.53 0.16
N ILE A 42 -22.21 -10.57 0.66
CA ILE A 42 -20.76 -10.73 0.48
C ILE A 42 -20.38 -10.91 -1.00
N ASP A 43 -21.17 -11.65 -1.77
CA ASP A 43 -20.91 -11.88 -3.19
C ASP A 43 -20.92 -10.57 -3.98
N GLN A 44 -21.88 -9.67 -3.69
CA GLN A 44 -21.95 -8.36 -4.32
C GLN A 44 -20.71 -7.51 -3.99
N TRP A 45 -20.28 -7.51 -2.73
CA TRP A 45 -19.09 -6.75 -2.33
C TRP A 45 -17.81 -7.29 -2.98
N LEU A 46 -17.69 -8.61 -3.10
CA LEU A 46 -16.57 -9.25 -3.79
C LEU A 46 -16.53 -8.87 -5.28
N ASP A 47 -17.68 -8.89 -5.96
CA ASP A 47 -17.79 -8.50 -7.38
C ASP A 47 -17.44 -7.03 -7.62
N GLU A 48 -17.91 -6.13 -6.75
CA GLU A 48 -17.59 -4.70 -6.80
C GLU A 48 -16.09 -4.46 -6.56
N THR A 49 -15.52 -5.11 -5.55
CA THR A 49 -14.08 -5.03 -5.22
C THR A 49 -13.22 -5.56 -6.36
N GLU A 50 -13.59 -6.69 -6.97
CA GLU A 50 -12.88 -7.27 -8.11
C GLU A 50 -12.98 -6.37 -9.35
N THR A 51 -14.12 -5.74 -9.59
CA THR A 51 -14.32 -4.76 -10.66
C THR A 51 -13.39 -3.55 -10.49
N LEU A 52 -13.27 -3.02 -9.28
CA LEU A 52 -12.34 -1.92 -8.98
C LEU A 52 -10.88 -2.36 -9.14
N CYS A 53 -10.51 -3.55 -8.68
CA CYS A 53 -9.17 -4.09 -8.85
C CYS A 53 -8.80 -4.22 -10.34
N HIS A 54 -9.73 -4.64 -11.20
CA HIS A 54 -9.53 -4.67 -12.65
C HIS A 54 -9.42 -3.28 -13.25
N ARG A 55 -10.32 -2.36 -12.87
CA ARG A 55 -10.33 -0.97 -13.35
C ARG A 55 -9.01 -0.26 -13.07
N PHE A 56 -8.47 -0.43 -11.87
CA PHE A 56 -7.21 0.19 -11.45
C PHE A 56 -5.98 -0.67 -11.78
N LYS A 57 -6.15 -1.82 -12.46
CA LYS A 57 -5.08 -2.75 -12.82
C LYS A 57 -4.21 -3.17 -11.62
N ILE A 58 -4.84 -3.39 -10.47
CA ILE A 58 -4.15 -3.79 -9.23
C ILE A 58 -3.69 -5.23 -9.36
N SER A 59 -2.37 -5.43 -9.27
CA SER A 59 -1.75 -6.76 -9.32
C SER A 59 -2.19 -7.63 -8.15
N ARG A 60 -2.18 -8.97 -8.33
CA ARG A 60 -2.54 -9.91 -7.26
C ARG A 60 -1.76 -9.68 -5.96
N LYS A 61 -0.47 -9.34 -6.04
CA LYS A 61 0.38 -9.04 -4.87
C LYS A 61 -0.13 -7.83 -4.09
N LEU A 62 -0.52 -6.76 -4.79
CA LEU A 62 -1.05 -5.55 -4.16
C LEU A 62 -2.46 -5.77 -3.60
N ARG A 63 -3.29 -6.62 -4.23
CA ARG A 63 -4.59 -7.00 -3.67
C ARG A 63 -4.44 -7.65 -2.29
N LEU A 64 -3.44 -8.53 -2.11
CA LEU A 64 -3.16 -9.14 -0.81
C LEU A 64 -2.72 -8.11 0.24
N LYS A 65 -1.96 -7.09 -0.16
CA LYS A 65 -1.61 -5.97 0.73
C LYS A 65 -2.84 -5.14 1.13
N ALA A 66 -3.82 -5.01 0.26
CA ALA A 66 -5.04 -4.23 0.52
C ALA A 66 -6.04 -4.92 1.48
N VAL A 67 -5.95 -6.24 1.67
CA VAL A 67 -6.93 -7.01 2.47
C VAL A 67 -7.15 -6.42 3.88
N PRO A 68 -6.12 -6.10 4.69
CA PRO A 68 -6.33 -5.55 6.04
C PRO A 68 -7.06 -4.21 6.10
N LEU A 69 -7.18 -3.49 4.97
CA LEU A 69 -7.91 -2.23 4.87
C LEU A 69 -9.36 -2.43 4.43
N LEU A 70 -9.68 -3.62 3.92
CA LEU A 70 -10.94 -3.92 3.26
C LEU A 70 -11.85 -4.87 4.05
N VAL A 71 -11.33 -5.61 5.03
CA VAL A 71 -12.09 -6.58 5.84
C VAL A 71 -11.81 -6.47 7.33
#